data_AF-A0A353XT18-F1
#
_entry.id   AF-A0A353XT18-F1
#
_cell.length_a   1.000
_cell.length_b   1.000
_cell.length_c   1.000
_cell.angle_alpha   90.00
_cell.angle_beta   90.00
_cell.angle_gamma   90.00
#
_symmetry.space_group_name_H-M   'P 1'
#
loop_
_entity.id
_entity.type
_entity.pdbx_description
1 polymer ?
#
loop_
_entity_poly.entity_id
_entity_poly.type
_entity_poly.pdbx_seq_one_letter_code
_entity_poly.pdbx_strand_id
1 'polypeptide(L)' 'SGYVTLAYLWARMVAVSKQALANGTTETGFYEAKIKTAHFYFSKLLPRTRTYVARIDTGVEPYMSMDVDQFAF' A
#
# COMPACT_ATOMS: atom_id res chain seq x y z
N SER A 1 0.56 9.45 2.87
CA SER A 1 0.82 9.68 1.43
C SER A 1 1.51 8.49 0.72
N GLY A 2 2.48 7.80 1.33
CA GLY A 2 3.28 6.76 0.63
C GLY A 2 2.52 5.54 0.05
N TYR A 3 1.51 4.99 0.72
CA TYR A 3 0.76 3.82 0.20
C TYR A 3 0.02 4.12 -1.10
N VAL A 4 -0.63 5.29 -1.19
CA VAL A 4 -1.39 5.68 -2.39
C VAL A 4 -0.44 5.96 -3.55
N THR A 5 0.68 6.66 -3.30
CA THR A 5 1.72 6.88 -4.31
C THR A 5 2.27 5.58 -4.86
N LEU A 6 2.59 4.61 -3.98
CA LEU A 6 3.12 3.32 -4.42
C LEU A 6 2.06 2.48 -5.15
N ALA A 7 0.79 2.52 -4.74
CA ALA A 7 -0.30 1.89 -5.47
C ALA A 7 -0.40 2.42 -6.91
N TYR A 8 -0.32 3.74 -7.10
CA TYR A 8 -0.32 4.36 -8.42
C TYR A 8 0.88 3.91 -9.27
N LEU A 9 2.08 3.87 -8.69
CA LEU A 9 3.27 3.40 -9.41
C LEU A 9 3.18 1.91 -9.80
N TRP A 10 2.62 1.06 -8.93
CA TRP A 10 2.35 -0.35 -9.26
C TRP A 10 1.32 -0.48 -10.39
N ALA A 11 0.24 0.29 -10.36
CA ALA A 11 -0.75 0.28 -11.44
C ALA A 11 -0.13 0.69 -12.79
N ARG A 12 0.74 1.72 -12.79
CA ARG A 12 1.50 2.12 -13.99
C ARG A 12 2.44 1.02 -14.47
N MET A 13 3.19 0.39 -13.57
CA MET A 13 4.07 -0.74 -13.94
C MET A 13 3.27 -1.88 -14.56
N VAL A 14 2.11 -2.23 -14.01
CA VAL A 14 1.22 -3.26 -14.58
C VAL A 14 0.78 -2.90 -16.00
N ALA A 15 0.40 -1.65 -16.25
CA ALA A 15 0.00 -1.20 -17.58
C ALA A 15 1.14 -1.38 -18.61
N VAL A 16 2.36 -0.95 -18.26
CA VAL A 16 3.54 -1.12 -19.11
C VAL A 16 3.90 -2.60 -19.30
N SER A 17 3.86 -3.40 -18.22
CA SER A 17 4.11 -4.85 -18.30
C SER A 17 3.16 -5.55 -19.27
N LYS A 18 1.86 -5.22 -19.21
CA LYS A 18 0.87 -5.80 -20.11
C LYS A 18 1.14 -5.42 -21.56
N GLN A 19 1.54 -4.18 -21.83
CA GLN A 19 1.90 -3.73 -23.17
C GLN A 19 3.16 -4.46 -23.69
N ALA A 20 4.20 -4.58 -22.87
CA ALA A 20 5.43 -5.27 -23.26
C ALA A 20 5.19 -6.75 -23.59
N LEU A 21 4.37 -7.44 -22.77
CA LEU A 21 3.96 -8.81 -23.02
C LEU A 21 3.15 -8.95 -24.32
N ALA A 22 2.19 -8.04 -24.56
CA ALA A 22 1.40 -8.03 -25.79
C ALA A 22 2.24 -7.78 -27.05
N ASN A 23 3.32 -7.01 -26.93
CA ASN A 23 4.25 -6.72 -28.02
C ASN A 23 5.32 -7.81 -28.23
N GLY A 24 5.23 -8.94 -27.53
CA GLY A 24 6.12 -10.09 -27.75
C GLY A 24 7.52 -9.94 -27.16
N THR A 25 7.67 -9.21 -26.05
CA THR A 25 8.96 -9.16 -25.32
C THR A 25 9.46 -10.56 -24.94
N THR A 26 10.78 -10.75 -24.96
CA THR A 26 11.43 -11.99 -24.50
C THR A 26 11.59 -12.03 -22.98
N GLU A 27 11.44 -10.91 -22.27
CA GLU A 27 11.57 -10.79 -20.81
C GLU A 27 10.27 -11.12 -20.07
N THR A 28 9.55 -12.16 -20.50
CA THR A 28 8.20 -12.47 -20.01
C THR A 28 8.15 -12.67 -18.50
N GLY A 29 9.11 -13.41 -17.93
CA GLY A 29 9.21 -13.67 -16.50
C GLY A 29 9.33 -12.40 -15.65
N PHE A 30 10.04 -11.38 -16.13
CA PHE A 30 10.19 -10.10 -15.41
C PHE A 30 8.85 -9.34 -15.36
N TYR A 31 8.17 -9.21 -16.50
CA TYR A 31 6.91 -8.47 -16.58
C TYR A 31 5.78 -9.19 -15.85
N GLU A 32 5.72 -10.51 -15.92
CA GLU A 32 4.80 -11.30 -15.11
C GLU A 32 5.06 -11.16 -13.61
N ALA A 33 6.33 -11.16 -13.19
CA ALA A 33 6.70 -10.95 -11.79
C ALA A 33 6.20 -9.58 -11.31
N LYS A 34 6.39 -8.51 -12.10
CA LYS A 34 5.85 -7.17 -11.78
C LYS A 34 4.34 -7.19 -11.57
N ILE A 35 3.60 -7.88 -12.43
CA ILE A 35 2.16 -8.02 -12.31
C ILE A 35 1.80 -8.75 -11.02
N LYS A 36 2.40 -9.92 -10.77
CA LYS A 36 2.17 -10.73 -9.55
C LYS A 36 2.49 -9.94 -8.27
N THR A 37 3.59 -9.18 -8.24
CA THR A 37 3.95 -8.33 -7.11
C THR A 37 2.94 -7.20 -6.89
N ALA A 38 2.45 -6.56 -7.96
CA ALA A 38 1.40 -5.56 -7.83
C ALA A 38 0.12 -6.16 -7.23
N HIS A 39 -0.31 -7.34 -7.69
CA HIS A 39 -1.46 -8.03 -7.11
C HIS A 39 -1.28 -8.33 -5.62
N PHE A 40 -0.10 -8.79 -5.21
CA PHE A 40 0.22 -8.97 -3.79
C PHE A 40 0.12 -7.65 -3.01
N TYR A 41 0.71 -6.57 -3.54
CA TYR A 41 0.69 -5.25 -2.89
C TYR A 41 -0.74 -4.77 -2.66
N PHE A 42 -1.58 -4.79 -3.69
CA PHE A 42 -2.97 -4.35 -3.61
C PHE A 42 -3.81 -5.25 -2.69
N SER A 43 -3.52 -6.54 -2.60
CA SER A 43 -4.30 -7.48 -1.80
C SER A 43 -3.89 -7.52 -0.33
N LYS A 44 -2.60 -7.34 -0.02
CA LYS A 44 -2.06 -7.58 1.33
C LYS A 44 -1.54 -6.33 2.03
N LEU A 45 -1.02 -5.36 1.28
CA LEU A 45 -0.38 -4.18 1.87
C LEU A 45 -1.29 -2.96 1.81
N LEU A 46 -1.90 -2.69 0.66
CA LEU A 46 -2.76 -1.52 0.47
C LEU A 46 -3.94 -1.45 1.44
N PRO A 47 -4.63 -2.55 1.84
CA PRO A 47 -5.75 -2.48 2.77
C PRO A 47 -5.41 -1.90 4.15
N ARG A 48 -4.12 -1.87 4.55
CA ARG A 48 -3.67 -1.24 5.81
C ARG A 48 -4.04 0.24 5.89
N THR A 49 -4.24 0.91 4.76
CA THR A 49 -4.71 2.30 4.74
C THR A 49 -6.06 2.47 5.42
N ARG A 50 -6.94 1.45 5.36
CA ARG A 50 -8.23 1.47 6.06
C ARG A 50 -8.05 1.51 7.58
N THR A 51 -7.07 0.78 8.11
CA THR A 51 -6.74 0.84 9.53
C THR A 51 -6.23 2.23 9.92
N TYR A 52 -5.42 2.88 9.07
CA TYR A 52 -4.96 4.24 9.35
C TYR A 52 -6.11 5.25 9.31
N VAL A 53 -7.03 5.14 8.35
CA VAL A 53 -8.24 5.98 8.31
C VAL A 53 -9.04 5.80 9.60
N ALA A 54 -9.35 4.56 9.98
CA ALA A 54 -10.10 4.29 11.22
C ALA A 54 -9.40 4.86 12.46
N ARG A 55 -8.07 4.81 12.54
CA ARG A 55 -7.30 5.42 13.65
C ARG A 55 -7.30 6.94 13.63
N ILE A 56 -7.31 7.55 12.45
CA ILE A 56 -7.42 9.01 12.33
C ILE A 56 -8.82 9.45 12.80
N ASP A 57 -9.84 8.69 12.42
CA ASP A 57 -11.24 8.99 12.76
C ASP A 57 -11.54 8.90 14.26
N THR A 58 -10.75 8.16 15.06
CA THR A 58 -10.91 8.13 16.52
C THR A 58 -10.45 9.42 17.22
N GLY A 59 -9.78 10.33 16.52
CA GLY A 59 -9.27 11.58 17.09
C GLY A 59 -8.14 11.38 18.10
N VAL A 60 -7.81 12.44 18.83
CA VAL A 60 -6.68 12.47 19.77
C VAL A 60 -7.03 12.03 21.18
N GLU A 61 -8.32 11.95 21.51
CA GLU A 61 -8.82 11.69 22.87
C GLU A 61 -8.15 10.47 23.54
N PRO A 62 -8.04 9.29 22.87
CA PRO A 62 -7.41 8.12 23.50
C PRO A 62 -5.92 8.31 23.82
N TYR A 63 -5.25 9.29 23.21
CA TYR A 63 -3.86 9.64 23.49
C TYR A 63 -3.73 10.70 24.58
N MET A 64 -4.75 11.55 24.75
CA MET A 64 -4.71 12.71 25.64
C MET A 64 -5.50 12.51 26.93
N SER A 65 -6.22 11.40 27.08
CA SER A 65 -7.08 11.12 28.23
C SER A 65 -6.33 10.73 29.52
N MET A 66 -5.01 10.57 29.47
CA MET A 66 -4.21 10.10 30.59
C MET A 66 -3.48 11.27 31.26
N ASP A 67 -3.64 11.40 32.57
CA ASP A 67 -2.96 12.43 33.36
C ASP A 67 -1.46 12.10 33.48
N VAL A 68 -0.63 13.15 33.61
CA VAL A 68 0.83 13.00 33.67
C VAL A 68 1.28 12.07 34.80
N ASP A 69 0.64 12.13 35.96
CA ASP A 69 0.99 11.29 37.12
C ASP A 69 0.71 9.80 36.88
N GLN A 70 -0.19 9.47 35.94
CA GLN A 70 -0.50 8.08 35.58
C GLN A 70 0.60 7.43 34.73
N PHE A 71 1.55 8.21 34.18
CA PHE A 71 2.74 7.68 33.50
C PHE A 71 3.86 7.26 34.46
N ALA A 72 3.74 7.55 35.76
CA ALA A 72 4.82 7.36 36.74
C ALA A 72 4.91 5.93 37.32
N PHE A 73 4.00 5.02 36.95
CA PHE A 73 3.94 3.64 37.44
C PHE A 73 4.18 2.62 36.32
#